data_AF-A0A913XCU8-F1
#
_entry.id   AF-A0A913XCU8-F1
#
_cell.length_a   1.000
_cell.length_b   1.000
_cell.length_c   1.000
_cell.angle_alpha   90.00
_cell.angle_beta   90.00
_cell.angle_gamma   90.00
#
_symmetry.space_group_name_H-M   'P 1'
#
loop_
_entity.id
_entity.type
_entity.pdbx_description
1 polymer ?
#
loop_
_entity_poly.entity_id
_entity_poly.type
_entity_poly.pdbx_seq_one_letter_code
_entity_poly.pdbx_strand_id
1 'polypeptide(L)'
;MVNQNGCSVFKAFFLLLTFSIATTTASLSQLANMIDCSTKNSWVQYIGYGCYCGPGGQGPALDPVDSCCKAHDHCYDRIMYGNDCKNPLEVYMDKYKVTGCTKCDPNQSTCHLEICKCDAAIAQCLKGKPLNPRTNSKKYKCEKKSSPHKRNYYKRDYMNIDYNNVDYDSLYKLW
;
A
#
# COMPACT_ATOMS: atom_id res chain seq x y z
N MET A 1 23.94 -23.34 -63.46
CA MET A 1 23.51 -22.05 -62.86
C MET A 1 24.10 -21.97 -61.45
N VAL A 2 25.22 -21.26 -61.27
CA VAL A 2 25.73 -20.93 -59.94
C VAL A 2 25.97 -19.42 -59.97
N ASN A 3 25.20 -18.66 -59.19
CA ASN A 3 25.39 -17.23 -59.03
C ASN A 3 25.75 -16.94 -57.57
N GLN A 4 26.82 -16.17 -57.43
CA GLN A 4 27.44 -15.72 -56.21
C GLN A 4 26.69 -14.51 -55.64
N ASN A 5 26.91 -14.25 -54.35
CA ASN A 5 27.03 -12.93 -53.68
C ASN A 5 26.31 -12.91 -52.33
N GLY A 6 27.10 -13.08 -51.27
CA GLY A 6 26.70 -12.73 -49.91
C GLY A 6 26.73 -11.22 -49.67
N CYS A 7 25.92 -10.79 -48.72
CA CYS A 7 26.17 -9.58 -47.92
C CYS A 7 25.30 -9.62 -46.65
N SER A 8 25.97 -9.71 -45.50
CA SER A 8 25.55 -9.16 -44.21
C SER A 8 24.09 -9.34 -43.77
N VAL A 9 23.79 -10.47 -43.14
CA VAL A 9 22.72 -10.57 -42.14
C VAL A 9 23.18 -9.91 -40.82
N PHE A 10 23.56 -8.63 -40.89
CA PHE A 10 23.74 -7.77 -39.72
C PHE A 10 22.75 -6.62 -39.83
N LYS A 11 21.84 -6.54 -38.84
CA LYS A 11 20.83 -5.50 -38.56
C LYS A 11 19.38 -5.95 -38.71
N ALA A 12 18.97 -6.83 -37.80
CA ALA A 12 17.61 -6.83 -37.28
C ALA A 12 17.57 -7.25 -35.81
N PHE A 13 18.57 -6.83 -35.02
CA PHE A 13 18.58 -6.90 -33.55
C PHE A 13 18.02 -5.60 -32.95
N PHE A 14 16.86 -5.17 -33.45
CA PHE A 14 16.11 -4.04 -32.88
C PHE A 14 14.62 -4.41 -32.82
N LEU A 15 14.32 -5.58 -32.26
CA LEU A 15 12.99 -5.85 -31.72
C LEU A 15 12.91 -5.21 -30.33
N LEU A 16 12.52 -3.94 -30.38
CA LEU A 16 11.64 -3.26 -29.43
C LEU A 16 11.74 -3.79 -27.99
N LEU A 17 12.56 -3.11 -27.18
CA LEU A 17 12.26 -2.88 -25.78
C LEU A 17 10.85 -2.29 -25.70
N THR A 18 9.84 -3.16 -25.66
CA THR A 18 8.51 -2.76 -25.24
C THR A 18 8.69 -2.35 -23.80
N PHE A 19 8.68 -1.03 -23.63
CA PHE A 19 8.56 -0.35 -22.37
C PHE A 19 7.56 -1.14 -21.54
N SER A 20 8.04 -1.86 -20.52
CA SER A 20 7.17 -2.53 -19.58
C SER A 20 6.30 -1.43 -19.01
N ILE A 21 5.07 -1.30 -19.51
CA ILE A 21 4.07 -0.46 -18.88
C ILE A 21 4.03 -1.03 -17.48
N ALA A 22 4.51 -0.25 -16.50
CA ALA A 22 4.36 -0.58 -15.10
C ALA A 22 2.85 -0.79 -14.92
N THR A 23 2.43 -2.05 -14.90
CA THR A 23 1.06 -2.42 -14.64
C THR A 23 0.80 -1.91 -13.23
N THR A 24 0.14 -0.76 -13.12
CA THR A 24 -0.43 -0.35 -11.85
C THR A 24 -1.29 -1.53 -11.41
N THR A 25 -0.86 -2.10 -10.30
CA THR A 25 -1.34 -3.39 -9.84
C THR A 25 -2.81 -3.24 -9.47
N ALA A 26 -3.61 -4.30 -9.64
CA ALA A 26 -5.05 -4.10 -9.69
C ALA A 26 -5.62 -3.61 -8.35
N SER A 27 -5.12 -4.10 -7.20
CA SER A 27 -5.55 -3.61 -5.88
C SER A 27 -5.16 -2.15 -5.65
N LEU A 28 -3.93 -1.74 -6.01
CA LEU A 28 -3.48 -0.34 -5.85
C LEU A 28 -4.35 0.64 -6.65
N SER A 29 -4.81 0.23 -7.82
CA SER A 29 -5.77 1.03 -8.59
C SER A 29 -7.12 1.17 -7.88
N GLN A 30 -7.57 0.14 -7.16
CA GLN A 30 -8.80 0.18 -6.40
C GLN A 30 -8.65 1.02 -5.12
N LEU A 31 -7.53 0.92 -4.41
CA LEU A 31 -7.18 1.82 -3.30
C LEU A 31 -7.22 3.29 -3.73
N ALA A 32 -6.55 3.63 -4.85
CA ALA A 32 -6.57 4.98 -5.41
C ALA A 32 -8.01 5.48 -5.65
N ASN A 33 -8.86 4.64 -6.26
CA ASN A 33 -10.27 4.96 -6.48
C ASN A 33 -11.05 5.16 -5.17
N MET A 34 -10.80 4.35 -4.15
CA MET A 34 -11.46 4.50 -2.84
C MET A 34 -11.10 5.83 -2.18
N ILE A 35 -9.81 6.22 -2.23
CA ILE A 35 -9.30 7.49 -1.70
C ILE A 35 -9.94 8.68 -2.44
N ASP A 36 -9.91 8.67 -3.78
CA ASP A 36 -10.51 9.72 -4.62
C ASP A 36 -11.99 9.90 -4.30
N CYS A 37 -12.73 8.78 -4.29
CA CYS A 37 -14.17 8.75 -4.06
C CYS A 37 -14.54 9.27 -2.66
N SER A 38 -13.79 8.88 -1.64
CA SER A 38 -14.09 9.18 -0.23
C SER A 38 -13.67 10.57 0.19
N THR A 39 -12.49 11.02 -0.23
CA THR A 39 -11.88 12.28 0.22
C THR A 39 -12.23 13.46 -0.67
N LYS A 40 -12.69 13.21 -1.91
CA LYS A 40 -12.84 14.22 -2.98
C LYS A 40 -11.53 14.93 -3.33
N ASN A 41 -10.40 14.35 -2.96
CA ASN A 41 -9.05 14.79 -3.29
C ASN A 41 -8.38 13.73 -4.17
N SER A 42 -7.52 14.15 -5.10
CA SER A 42 -6.70 13.19 -5.87
C SER A 42 -5.76 12.41 -4.95
N TRP A 43 -5.74 11.09 -5.10
CA TRP A 43 -4.91 10.12 -4.37
C TRP A 43 -3.42 10.44 -4.50
N VAL A 44 -3.02 11.09 -5.59
CA VAL A 44 -1.65 11.55 -5.86
C VAL A 44 -1.13 12.47 -4.75
N GLN A 45 -2.02 13.22 -4.08
CA GLN A 45 -1.63 14.13 -2.99
C GLN A 45 -1.14 13.39 -1.73
N TYR A 46 -1.44 12.10 -1.61
CA TYR A 46 -1.00 11.27 -0.50
C TYR A 46 0.27 10.47 -0.83
N ILE A 47 0.70 10.40 -2.11
CA ILE A 47 1.92 9.67 -2.48
C ILE A 47 3.14 10.41 -1.94
N GLY A 48 3.94 9.73 -1.12
CA GLY A 48 5.13 10.29 -0.48
C GLY A 48 4.81 11.32 0.59
N TYR A 49 3.57 11.34 1.10
CA TYR A 49 3.17 12.23 2.18
C TYR A 49 3.71 11.72 3.51
N GLY A 50 4.43 12.58 4.24
CA GLY A 50 4.91 12.27 5.58
C GLY A 50 5.91 11.11 5.62
N CYS A 51 5.73 10.20 6.58
CA CYS A 51 6.63 9.09 6.84
C CYS A 51 6.08 7.72 6.47
N TYR A 52 4.79 7.62 6.18
CA TYR A 52 4.09 6.36 5.97
C TYR A 52 3.22 6.32 4.70
N CYS A 53 2.84 7.46 4.12
CA CYS A 53 2.02 7.42 2.90
C CYS A 53 2.88 7.15 1.66
N GLY A 54 3.31 5.90 1.46
CA GLY A 54 4.15 5.47 0.35
C GLY A 54 4.89 4.17 0.67
N PRO A 55 5.85 3.75 -0.17
CA PRO A 55 6.60 2.52 0.10
C PRO A 55 7.43 2.59 1.38
N GLY A 56 7.16 1.67 2.30
CA GLY A 56 7.83 1.56 3.60
C GLY A 56 7.31 2.58 4.62
N GLY A 57 7.96 2.68 5.77
CA GLY A 57 7.60 3.66 6.78
C GLY A 57 8.36 3.47 8.07
N GLN A 58 8.70 4.56 8.76
CA GLN A 58 9.40 4.48 10.03
C GLN A 58 9.23 5.73 10.91
N GLY A 59 9.35 5.50 12.21
CA GLY A 59 9.32 6.57 13.20
C GLY A 59 7.89 6.98 13.62
N PRO A 60 7.74 8.18 14.19
CA PRO A 60 6.43 8.75 14.48
C PRO A 60 5.74 9.24 13.21
N ALA A 61 4.41 9.08 13.12
CA ALA A 61 3.64 9.75 12.09
C ALA A 61 3.65 11.27 12.34
N LEU A 62 3.75 12.07 11.27
CA LEU A 62 3.92 13.51 11.36
C LEU A 62 2.62 14.26 11.70
N ASP A 63 1.48 13.73 11.27
CA ASP A 63 0.17 14.34 11.44
C ASP A 63 -0.96 13.29 11.29
N PRO A 64 -2.24 13.69 11.39
CA PRO A 64 -3.36 12.76 11.25
C PRO A 64 -3.49 12.07 9.89
N VAL A 65 -3.00 12.65 8.80
CA VAL A 65 -3.00 12.01 7.47
C VAL A 65 -1.95 10.89 7.46
N ASP A 66 -0.74 11.21 7.90
CA ASP A 66 0.36 10.25 7.99
C ASP A 66 0.05 9.10 8.97
N SER A 67 -0.75 9.38 10.00
CA SER A 67 -1.25 8.37 10.94
C SER A 67 -2.22 7.37 10.28
N CYS A 68 -3.05 7.81 9.34
CA CYS A 68 -3.91 6.91 8.55
C CYS A 68 -3.07 5.95 7.71
N CYS A 69 -2.02 6.46 7.07
CA CYS A 69 -1.12 5.65 6.25
C CYS A 69 -0.33 4.65 7.10
N LYS A 70 0.14 5.05 8.28
CA LYS A 70 0.75 4.14 9.25
C LYS A 70 -0.17 2.98 9.63
N ALA A 71 -1.45 3.26 9.86
CA ALA A 71 -2.43 2.24 10.17
C ALA A 71 -2.69 1.29 8.98
N HIS A 72 -2.68 1.83 7.76
CA HIS A 72 -2.80 1.04 6.53
C HIS A 72 -1.62 0.09 6.33
N ASP A 73 -0.38 0.58 6.52
CA ASP A 73 0.82 -0.28 6.50
C ASP A 73 0.72 -1.43 7.49
N HIS A 74 0.26 -1.16 8.72
CA HIS A 74 0.04 -2.21 9.73
C HIS A 74 -1.08 -3.19 9.35
N CYS A 75 -2.12 -2.71 8.65
CA CYS A 75 -3.17 -3.57 8.15
C CYS A 75 -2.63 -4.51 7.06
N TYR A 76 -1.86 -3.97 6.12
CA TYR A 76 -1.20 -4.71 5.06
C TYR A 76 -0.19 -5.73 5.59
N ASP A 77 0.68 -5.34 6.53
CA ASP A 77 1.61 -6.25 7.21
C ASP A 77 0.86 -7.44 7.83
N ARG A 78 -0.23 -7.17 8.54
CA ARG A 78 -1.02 -8.21 9.20
C ARG A 78 -1.55 -9.24 8.19
N ILE A 79 -2.11 -8.79 7.07
CA ILE A 79 -2.74 -9.71 6.11
C ILE A 79 -1.70 -10.41 5.23
N MET A 80 -0.51 -9.82 5.01
CA MET A 80 0.61 -10.45 4.30
C MET A 80 1.33 -11.50 5.14
N TYR A 81 1.52 -11.24 6.42
CA TYR A 81 2.28 -12.11 7.33
C TYR A 81 1.39 -12.99 8.21
N GLY A 82 0.08 -12.77 8.17
CA GLY A 82 -0.93 -13.63 8.79
C GLY A 82 -1.32 -14.82 7.91
N ASN A 83 -2.50 -15.37 8.18
CA ASN A 83 -3.08 -16.50 7.42
C ASN A 83 -4.18 -16.05 6.44
N ASP A 84 -4.41 -14.74 6.30
CA ASP A 84 -5.51 -14.20 5.49
C ASP A 84 -5.25 -14.31 3.99
N CYS A 85 -4.01 -14.02 3.57
CA CYS A 85 -3.54 -14.14 2.19
C CYS A 85 -2.46 -15.23 2.07
N LYS A 86 -2.48 -16.02 0.97
CA LYS A 86 -1.52 -17.12 0.77
C LYS A 86 -0.20 -16.61 0.21
N ASN A 87 -0.27 -15.57 -0.62
CA ASN A 87 0.87 -14.92 -1.24
C ASN A 87 0.81 -13.42 -0.92
N PRO A 88 1.84 -12.84 -0.27
CA PRO A 88 1.90 -11.41 0.03
C PRO A 88 1.71 -10.49 -1.18
N LEU A 89 2.00 -10.97 -2.39
CA LEU A 89 1.77 -10.21 -3.62
C LEU A 89 0.28 -9.98 -3.92
N GLU A 90 -0.62 -10.85 -3.45
CA GLU A 90 -2.08 -10.70 -3.62
C GLU A 90 -2.56 -9.35 -3.09
N VAL A 91 -1.99 -8.89 -1.97
CA VAL A 91 -2.37 -7.62 -1.33
C VAL A 91 -2.17 -6.41 -2.23
N TYR A 92 -1.16 -6.46 -3.10
CA TYR A 92 -0.88 -5.38 -4.05
C TYR A 92 -1.47 -5.65 -5.44
N MET A 93 -1.70 -6.90 -5.82
CA MET A 93 -1.95 -7.29 -7.21
C MET A 93 -3.40 -7.66 -7.50
N ASP A 94 -4.12 -8.23 -6.53
CA ASP A 94 -5.39 -8.88 -6.79
C ASP A 94 -6.56 -7.91 -6.82
N LYS A 95 -7.54 -8.22 -7.66
CA LYS A 95 -8.81 -7.47 -7.67
C LYS A 95 -9.72 -7.97 -6.56
N TYR A 96 -10.26 -7.05 -5.79
CA TYR A 96 -11.30 -7.32 -4.80
C TYR A 96 -12.65 -6.70 -5.21
N LYS A 97 -13.74 -7.12 -4.56
CA LYS A 97 -15.09 -6.64 -4.82
C LYS A 97 -15.48 -5.51 -3.84
N VAL A 98 -15.84 -4.36 -4.39
CA VAL A 98 -16.30 -3.17 -3.67
C VAL A 98 -17.56 -2.60 -4.34
N THR A 99 -18.48 -2.09 -3.55
CA THR A 99 -19.65 -1.30 -3.96
C THR A 99 -19.53 0.13 -3.44
N GLY A 100 -19.88 1.12 -4.26
CA GLY A 100 -19.72 2.52 -3.89
C GLY A 100 -18.25 2.87 -3.64
N CYS A 101 -17.97 3.80 -2.71
CA CYS A 101 -16.60 4.18 -2.42
C CYS A 101 -15.85 3.16 -1.54
N THR A 102 -16.50 2.54 -0.55
CA THR A 102 -15.79 1.80 0.51
C THR A 102 -16.54 0.57 1.04
N LYS A 103 -17.66 0.15 0.43
CA LYS A 103 -18.41 -1.01 0.92
C LYS A 103 -17.86 -2.30 0.32
N CYS A 104 -17.18 -3.11 1.12
CA CYS A 104 -16.67 -4.41 0.69
C CYS A 104 -17.79 -5.44 0.52
N ASP A 105 -17.75 -6.20 -0.57
CA ASP A 105 -18.67 -7.33 -0.78
C ASP A 105 -18.23 -8.50 0.10
N PRO A 106 -19.08 -9.06 0.98
CA PRO A 106 -18.70 -10.23 1.77
C PRO A 106 -18.52 -11.50 0.93
N ASN A 107 -19.04 -11.55 -0.30
CA ASN A 107 -18.98 -12.71 -1.18
C ASN A 107 -17.70 -12.75 -2.04
N GLN A 108 -16.55 -12.77 -1.37
CA GLN A 108 -15.21 -12.90 -1.97
C GLN A 108 -14.28 -13.72 -1.06
N SER A 109 -13.05 -13.98 -1.50
CA SER A 109 -12.09 -14.71 -0.66
C SER A 109 -11.76 -13.94 0.63
N THR A 110 -11.31 -14.63 1.68
CA THR A 110 -10.85 -13.97 2.91
C THR A 110 -9.78 -12.93 2.63
N CYS A 111 -8.76 -13.26 1.83
CA CYS A 111 -7.71 -12.33 1.42
C CYS A 111 -8.30 -11.07 0.75
N HIS A 112 -9.15 -11.22 -0.27
CA HIS A 112 -9.73 -10.09 -1.00
C HIS A 112 -10.63 -9.23 -0.11
N LEU A 113 -11.36 -9.87 0.81
CA LEU A 113 -12.19 -9.15 1.78
C LEU A 113 -11.33 -8.31 2.74
N GLU A 114 -10.24 -8.86 3.25
CA GLU A 114 -9.36 -8.14 4.17
C GLU A 114 -8.57 -7.03 3.48
N ILE A 115 -8.10 -7.22 2.25
CA ILE A 115 -7.50 -6.15 1.42
C ILE A 115 -8.51 -5.00 1.27
N CYS A 116 -9.74 -5.32 0.86
CA CYS A 116 -10.80 -4.33 0.71
C CYS A 116 -11.07 -3.56 2.01
N LYS A 117 -11.08 -4.24 3.16
CA LYS A 117 -11.30 -3.61 4.47
C LYS A 117 -10.15 -2.66 4.84
N CYS A 118 -8.90 -3.05 4.62
CA CYS A 118 -7.74 -2.17 4.83
C CYS A 118 -7.85 -0.90 3.97
N ASP A 119 -8.18 -1.06 2.68
CA ASP A 119 -8.29 0.06 1.73
C ASP A 119 -9.49 0.97 2.01
N ALA A 120 -10.63 0.38 2.40
CA ALA A 120 -11.79 1.13 2.85
C ALA A 120 -11.48 1.95 4.11
N ALA A 121 -10.73 1.36 5.06
CA ALA A 121 -10.39 2.02 6.32
C ALA A 121 -9.50 3.24 6.12
N ILE A 122 -8.44 3.16 5.30
CA ILE A 122 -7.60 4.33 5.00
C ILE A 122 -8.41 5.40 4.26
N ALA A 123 -9.21 5.03 3.26
CA ALA A 123 -10.03 5.98 2.51
C ALA A 123 -11.03 6.75 3.40
N GLN A 124 -11.63 6.05 4.38
CA GLN A 124 -12.48 6.67 5.39
C GLN A 124 -11.69 7.53 6.37
N CYS A 125 -10.54 7.06 6.84
CA CYS A 125 -9.67 7.80 7.76
C CYS A 125 -9.23 9.14 7.16
N LEU A 126 -8.83 9.17 5.88
CA LEU A 126 -8.37 10.37 5.20
C LEU A 126 -9.48 11.40 4.95
N LYS A 127 -10.76 11.01 5.00
CA LYS A 127 -11.89 11.88 4.68
C LYS A 127 -11.93 13.09 5.61
N GLY A 128 -11.91 14.29 5.02
CA GLY A 128 -11.98 15.55 5.74
C GLY A 128 -10.72 15.94 6.53
N LYS A 129 -9.63 15.14 6.44
CA LYS A 129 -8.36 15.52 7.07
C LYS A 129 -7.62 16.56 6.21
N PRO A 130 -7.10 17.64 6.80
CA PRO A 130 -6.38 18.66 6.05
C PRO A 130 -5.01 18.14 5.61
N LEU A 131 -4.68 18.35 4.33
CA LEU A 131 -3.35 18.10 3.78
C LEU A 131 -2.41 19.25 4.14
N ASN A 132 -1.22 18.92 4.64
CA ASN A 132 -0.15 19.90 4.86
C ASN A 132 0.85 19.86 3.70
N PRO A 133 0.96 20.89 2.85
CA PRO A 133 1.89 20.87 1.72
C PRO A 133 3.36 20.71 2.14
N ARG A 134 3.71 21.02 3.39
CA ARG A 134 5.08 20.90 3.89
C ARG A 134 5.49 19.45 4.09
N THR A 135 4.58 18.55 4.45
CA THR A 135 4.85 17.11 4.72
C THR A 135 5.03 16.28 3.45
N ASN A 136 4.69 16.82 2.28
CA ASN A 136 5.02 16.26 0.96
C ASN A 136 6.47 16.47 0.53
N SER A 137 7.34 16.97 1.41
CA SER A 137 8.73 17.26 1.09
C SER A 137 9.69 16.33 1.83
N LYS A 138 10.78 15.93 1.16
CA LYS A 138 11.97 15.21 1.71
C LYS A 138 12.64 15.90 2.92
N LYS A 139 12.03 16.98 3.43
CA LYS A 139 12.50 17.81 4.54
C LYS A 139 12.36 17.11 5.89
N TYR A 140 11.39 16.22 6.04
CA TYR A 140 11.21 15.47 7.28
C TYR A 140 12.09 14.22 7.25
N LYS A 141 13.11 14.18 8.12
CA LYS A 141 13.77 12.92 8.43
C LYS A 141 12.82 12.10 9.29
N CYS A 142 12.26 11.05 8.70
CA CYS A 142 11.53 10.02 9.41
C CYS A 142 12.55 9.20 10.21
N GLU A 143 12.86 9.65 11.43
CA GLU A 143 13.85 9.00 12.27
C GLU A 143 13.20 7.98 13.21
N LYS A 144 13.80 6.80 13.31
CA LYS A 144 13.55 5.90 14.44
C LYS A 144 14.14 6.59 15.67
N LYS A 145 13.34 6.89 16.70
CA LYS A 145 13.92 7.31 17.99
C LYS A 145 14.92 6.23 18.44
N SER A 146 16.19 6.60 18.57
CA SER A 146 17.24 5.72 19.06
C SER A 146 17.03 5.47 20.56
N SER A 147 16.24 4.44 20.92
CA SER A 147 16.23 3.96 22.29
C SER A 147 17.58 3.24 22.59
N PRO A 148 18.26 3.53 23.72
CA PRO A 148 19.55 2.92 24.05
C PRO A 148 19.49 1.40 24.32
N HIS A 149 18.29 0.84 24.53
CA HIS A 149 18.10 -0.60 24.77
C HIS A 149 17.66 -1.33 23.51
N LYS A 150 18.57 -1.38 22.53
CA LYS A 150 18.39 -2.05 21.23
C LYS A 150 18.56 -3.57 21.38
N ARG A 151 17.44 -4.30 21.44
CA ARG A 151 17.27 -5.64 20.83
C ARG A 151 15.87 -6.21 20.97
N ASN A 152 15.06 -5.71 21.91
CA ASN A 152 13.80 -6.36 22.29
C ASN A 152 12.53 -5.53 22.03
N TYR A 153 12.61 -4.32 21.46
CA TYR A 153 11.40 -3.53 21.19
C TYR A 153 10.59 -4.11 20.01
N TYR A 154 11.23 -4.39 18.87
CA TYR A 154 10.56 -5.03 17.73
C TYR A 154 10.08 -6.45 18.06
N LYS A 155 10.84 -7.23 18.82
CA LYS A 155 10.43 -8.60 19.19
C LYS A 155 9.31 -8.61 20.24
N ARG A 156 9.17 -7.58 21.08
CA ARG A 156 8.08 -7.48 22.06
C ARG A 156 6.78 -6.98 21.44
N ASP A 157 6.82 -5.98 20.56
CA ASP A 157 5.57 -5.46 19.96
C ASP A 157 5.05 -6.40 18.85
N TYR A 158 5.91 -7.09 18.10
CA TYR A 158 5.46 -8.08 17.10
C TYR A 158 5.08 -9.45 17.71
N MET A 159 5.61 -9.83 18.89
CA MET A 159 5.26 -11.12 19.55
C MET A 159 4.24 -10.99 20.70
N ASN A 160 3.81 -9.79 21.09
CA ASN A 160 2.74 -9.57 22.07
C ASN A 160 1.43 -9.05 21.46
N ILE A 161 1.33 -8.94 20.13
CA ILE A 161 0.02 -8.80 19.49
C ILE A 161 -0.61 -10.19 19.54
N ASP A 162 -1.52 -10.40 20.47
CA ASP A 162 -2.45 -11.53 20.41
C ASP A 162 -3.39 -11.28 19.23
N TYR A 163 -2.98 -11.74 18.04
CA TYR A 163 -3.76 -11.61 16.81
C TYR A 163 -5.14 -12.28 16.89
N ASN A 164 -5.38 -13.13 17.89
CA ASN A 164 -6.67 -13.78 18.14
C ASN A 164 -7.59 -12.94 19.05
N ASN A 165 -7.07 -11.85 19.62
CA ASN A 165 -7.76 -11.05 20.63
C ASN A 165 -7.60 -9.54 20.42
N VAL A 166 -7.13 -9.13 19.23
CA VAL A 166 -7.31 -7.76 18.77
C VAL A 166 -8.80 -7.60 18.47
N ASP A 167 -9.51 -7.00 19.42
CA ASP A 167 -10.86 -6.50 19.20
C ASP A 167 -10.80 -5.37 18.17
N TYR A 168 -10.89 -5.76 16.90
CA TYR A 168 -10.92 -4.83 15.79
C TYR A 168 -12.12 -3.89 15.87
N ASP A 169 -13.21 -4.31 16.52
CA ASP A 169 -14.38 -3.48 16.80
C ASP A 169 -14.07 -2.32 17.76
N SER A 170 -13.01 -2.45 18.59
CA SER A 170 -12.49 -1.37 19.45
C SER A 170 -11.48 -0.44 18.75
N LEU A 171 -10.80 -0.86 17.67
CA LEU A 171 -9.98 0.03 16.86
C LEU A 171 -10.81 0.96 15.96
N TYR A 172 -12.03 0.54 15.58
CA TYR A 172 -12.99 1.36 14.85
C TYR A 172 -13.77 2.36 15.74
N LYS A 173 -13.71 2.23 17.08
CA LYS A 173 -14.46 3.05 18.05
C LYS A 173 -13.59 4.05 18.82
N LEU A 174 -12.28 4.12 18.57
CA LEU A 174 -11.35 5.07 19.19
C LEU A 174 -10.90 6.21 18.25
N TRP A 175 -11.65 6.44 17.17
CA TRP A 175 -11.50 7.59 16.27
C TRP A 175 -12.84 8.21 15.91
#